data_AF-A0A1G5F595-F1
#
_entry.id   AF-A0A1G5F595-F1
#
_cell.length_a   1.000
_cell.length_b   1.000
_cell.length_c   1.000
_cell.angle_alpha   90.00
_cell.angle_beta   90.00
_cell.angle_gamma   90.00
#
_symmetry.space_group_name_H-M   'P 1'
#
loop_
_entity.id
_entity.type
_entity.pdbx_description
1 polymer ?
#
loop_
_entity_poly.entity_id
_entity_poly.type
_entity_poly.pdbx_seq_one_letter_code
_entity_poly.pdbx_strand_id
1 'polypeptide(L)'
;MVTPFYAGAHAPRNLACAPHAASLLRASAGAPPVPPGSGPAAVHPGLIEHPDLTPEVQVALLAAVDEAVIAELGDLACVIPDHPRPISAVLALVDAGLLALDLQAGFDASLRVWRPTA
;
A
#
# COMPACT_ATOMS: atom_id res chain seq x y z
N MET A 1 -31.64 20.76 -29.34
CA MET A 1 -31.51 21.23 -27.95
C MET A 1 -30.66 20.20 -27.21
N VAL A 2 -29.42 20.57 -26.87
CA VAL A 2 -28.43 19.70 -26.20
C VAL A 2 -28.02 20.40 -24.91
N THR A 3 -28.08 19.68 -23.78
CA THR A 3 -27.62 20.08 -22.44
C THR A 3 -26.08 20.23 -22.39
N PRO A 4 -25.51 20.91 -21.38
CA PRO A 4 -25.13 20.13 -20.19
C PRO A 4 -25.43 20.81 -18.85
N PHE A 5 -26.04 20.00 -17.99
CA PHE A 5 -25.88 20.02 -16.54
C PHE A 5 -24.44 19.63 -16.19
N TYR A 6 -23.62 20.56 -15.69
CA TYR A 6 -22.68 20.37 -14.57
C TYR A 6 -21.90 21.67 -14.34
N ALA A 7 -22.38 22.49 -13.41
CA ALA A 7 -21.61 23.55 -12.76
C ALA A 7 -21.61 23.20 -11.28
N GLY A 8 -20.44 22.85 -10.72
CA GLY A 8 -20.35 22.40 -9.34
C GLY A 8 -18.95 22.00 -8.94
N ALA A 9 -18.11 23.01 -8.74
CA ALA A 9 -16.82 23.08 -8.07
C ALA A 9 -16.23 21.78 -7.47
N HIS A 10 -15.04 21.45 -7.97
CA HIS A 10 -14.05 20.57 -7.37
C HIS A 10 -13.72 21.01 -5.93
N ALA A 11 -14.04 20.17 -4.95
CA ALA A 11 -13.45 20.24 -3.62
C ALA A 11 -12.05 19.59 -3.67
N PRO A 12 -10.99 20.22 -3.13
CA PRO A 12 -9.73 19.54 -2.92
C PRO A 12 -9.88 18.59 -1.73
N ARG A 13 -9.92 17.27 -1.99
CA ARG A 13 -9.86 16.22 -0.95
C ARG A 13 -8.42 15.86 -0.58
N ASN A 14 -7.54 16.86 -0.52
CA ASN A 14 -6.21 16.68 0.07
C ASN A 14 -6.37 16.77 1.60
N LEU A 15 -6.99 15.74 2.18
CA LEU A 15 -6.82 15.43 3.58
C LEU A 15 -5.36 15.02 3.75
N ALA A 16 -4.57 15.96 4.26
CA ALA A 16 -3.22 15.69 4.72
C ALA A 16 -3.29 14.51 5.70
N CYS A 17 -2.72 13.37 5.31
CA CYS A 17 -2.48 12.28 6.23
C CYS A 17 -1.45 12.79 7.25
N ALA A 18 -1.85 12.89 8.53
CA ALA A 18 -0.99 13.41 9.59
C ALA A 18 0.06 12.32 9.94
N PRO A 19 1.37 12.58 9.80
CA PRO A 19 2.38 11.58 10.12
C PRO A 19 2.57 11.49 11.64
N HIS A 20 2.19 10.36 12.23
CA HIS A 20 2.46 10.06 13.65
C HIS A 20 3.53 8.98 13.79
N ALA A 21 4.75 9.20 13.27
CA ALA A 21 5.94 8.42 13.62
C ALA A 21 7.23 8.99 13.00
N ALA A 22 7.61 10.22 13.34
CA ALA A 22 8.93 10.76 13.02
C ALA A 22 9.75 10.91 14.30
N SER A 23 10.32 9.81 14.78
CA SER A 23 11.51 9.82 15.65
C SER A 23 11.99 8.39 15.84
N LEU A 24 13.10 8.05 15.19
CA LEU A 24 14.21 7.22 15.70
C LEU A 24 15.15 6.86 14.53
N LEU A 25 15.99 7.80 14.08
CA LEU A 25 17.16 7.48 13.28
C LEU A 25 18.35 8.28 13.79
N ARG A 26 19.15 7.63 14.64
CA ARG A 26 20.49 8.10 15.01
C ARG A 26 21.50 6.97 14.73
N ALA A 27 22.35 7.21 13.73
CA ALA A 27 23.74 6.73 13.53
C ALA A 27 23.98 5.19 13.47
N SER A 28 24.93 4.61 12.74
CA SER A 28 26.03 5.09 11.89
C SER A 28 26.61 3.87 11.13
N ALA A 29 27.16 4.16 9.95
CA ALA A 29 28.37 3.60 9.33
C ALA A 29 28.75 2.11 9.51
N GLY A 30 28.79 1.40 8.37
CA GLY A 30 29.58 0.19 8.21
C GLY A 30 29.33 -0.47 6.86
N ALA A 31 30.04 -0.04 5.81
CA ALA A 31 30.06 -0.74 4.52
C ALA A 31 31.03 -1.93 4.56
N PRO A 32 30.61 -3.10 4.05
CA PRO A 32 31.54 -4.05 3.43
C PRO A 32 31.19 -4.32 1.94
N PRO A 33 32.15 -4.84 1.16
CA PRO A 33 32.12 -4.82 -0.30
C PRO A 33 31.17 -5.86 -0.92
N VAL A 34 30.59 -5.46 -2.06
CA VAL A 34 29.79 -6.29 -2.99
C VAL A 34 30.60 -7.46 -3.57
N PRO A 35 29.99 -8.67 -3.67
CA PRO A 35 30.29 -9.61 -4.74
C PRO A 35 29.25 -9.51 -5.88
N PRO A 36 29.66 -9.59 -7.16
CA PRO A 36 28.72 -9.70 -8.29
C PRO A 36 28.27 -11.16 -8.42
N GLY A 37 27.25 -11.53 -7.66
CA GLY A 37 26.54 -12.80 -7.80
C GLY A 37 25.22 -12.57 -8.54
N SER A 38 25.26 -12.56 -9.88
CA SER A 38 24.07 -12.65 -10.72
C SER A 38 23.51 -14.08 -10.62
N GLY A 39 22.81 -14.38 -9.53
CA GLY A 39 21.83 -15.45 -9.47
C GLY A 39 20.47 -14.89 -9.88
N PRO A 40 19.52 -15.71 -10.39
CA PRO A 40 18.14 -15.27 -10.49
C PRO A 40 17.73 -14.80 -9.08
N ALA A 41 17.36 -13.53 -8.96
CA ALA A 41 16.90 -12.96 -7.71
C ALA A 41 15.87 -13.95 -7.15
N ALA A 42 16.15 -14.51 -5.98
CA ALA A 42 15.22 -15.43 -5.35
C ALA A 42 13.91 -14.66 -5.21
N VAL A 43 12.93 -15.02 -6.05
CA VAL A 43 11.57 -14.50 -5.97
C VAL A 43 11.12 -14.86 -4.56
N HIS A 44 11.15 -13.87 -3.67
CA HIS A 44 10.75 -14.10 -2.30
C HIS A 44 9.32 -14.64 -2.38
N PRO A 45 8.97 -15.76 -1.73
CA PRO A 45 7.67 -16.41 -1.90
C PRO A 45 6.46 -15.56 -1.45
N GLY A 46 6.69 -14.30 -1.05
CA GLY A 46 5.67 -13.29 -0.78
C GLY A 46 5.81 -12.00 -1.60
N LEU A 47 6.67 -11.94 -2.62
CA LEU A 47 6.76 -10.81 -3.54
C LEU A 47 6.03 -11.15 -4.85
N ILE A 48 5.09 -10.29 -5.23
CA ILE A 48 4.25 -10.49 -6.40
C ILE A 48 4.77 -9.56 -7.49
N GLU A 49 5.10 -10.13 -8.64
CA GLU A 49 5.36 -9.31 -9.82
C GLU A 49 4.02 -8.82 -10.38
N HIS A 50 3.63 -7.61 -9.98
CA HIS A 50 2.46 -6.92 -10.54
C HIS A 50 2.90 -5.55 -11.07
N PRO A 51 2.43 -5.12 -12.27
CA PRO A 51 2.86 -3.86 -12.89
C PRO A 51 2.57 -2.62 -12.02
N ASP A 52 1.58 -2.71 -11.14
CA ASP A 52 1.20 -1.66 -10.18
C ASP A 52 1.74 -1.90 -8.75
N LEU A 53 2.65 -2.86 -8.54
CA LEU A 53 3.28 -3.10 -7.23
C LEU A 53 4.79 -3.16 -7.38
N THR A 54 5.46 -2.11 -6.91
CA THR A 54 6.90 -2.20 -6.69
C THR A 54 7.18 -2.97 -5.39
N PRO A 55 8.35 -3.61 -5.26
CA PRO A 55 8.76 -4.28 -4.02
C PRO A 55 8.64 -3.38 -2.77
N GLU A 56 8.96 -2.10 -2.90
CA GLU A 56 8.92 -1.13 -1.81
C GLU A 56 7.48 -0.85 -1.37
N VAL A 57 6.57 -0.66 -2.33
CA VAL A 57 5.13 -0.48 -2.07
C VAL A 57 4.56 -1.71 -1.38
N GLN A 58 4.91 -2.89 -1.85
CA GLN A 58 4.45 -4.15 -1.27
C GLN A 58 4.91 -4.32 0.18
N VAL A 59 6.19 -4.07 0.46
CA VAL A 59 6.72 -4.15 1.83
C VAL A 59 6.07 -3.12 2.75
N ALA A 60 5.88 -1.89 2.28
CA ALA A 60 5.24 -0.83 3.07
C ALA A 60 3.79 -1.18 3.45
N LEU A 61 3.01 -1.70 2.49
CA LEU A 61 1.63 -2.12 2.73
C LEU A 61 1.55 -3.33 3.68
N LEU A 62 2.40 -4.35 3.48
CA LEU A 62 2.40 -5.52 4.34
C LEU A 62 2.83 -5.18 5.77
N ALA A 63 3.86 -4.33 5.94
CA ALA A 63 4.30 -3.88 7.25
C ALA A 63 3.20 -3.08 7.97
N ALA A 64 2.47 -2.22 7.25
CA ALA A 64 1.37 -1.45 7.85
C ALA A 64 0.23 -2.36 8.36
N VAL A 65 -0.11 -3.43 7.63
CA VAL A 65 -1.11 -4.40 8.07
C VAL A 65 -0.61 -5.24 9.25
N ASP A 66 0.66 -5.66 9.23
CA ASP A 66 1.26 -6.44 10.32
C ASP A 66 1.28 -5.66 11.64
N GLU A 67 1.55 -4.35 11.61
CA GLU A 67 1.52 -3.47 12.79
C GLU A 67 0.09 -3.24 13.33
N ALA A 68 -0.89 -3.07 12.43
CA ALA A 68 -2.27 -2.77 12.82
C ALA A 68 -3.10 -4.01 13.19
N VAL A 69 -2.67 -5.21 12.78
CA VAL A 69 -3.43 -6.49 12.79
C VAL A 69 -4.65 -6.47 11.85
N ILE A 70 -5.44 -5.39 11.90
CA ILE A 70 -6.53 -5.07 10.98
C ILE A 70 -6.36 -3.59 10.60
N ALA A 71 -6.13 -3.32 9.32
CA ALA A 71 -5.99 -1.97 8.78
C ALA A 71 -7.25 -1.58 7.99
N GLU A 72 -7.52 -0.28 7.90
CA GLU A 72 -8.55 0.25 7.01
C GLU A 72 -7.97 0.52 5.62
N LEU A 73 -8.76 0.31 4.56
CA LEU A 73 -8.34 0.51 3.18
C LEU A 73 -7.85 1.95 2.93
N GLY A 74 -8.50 2.94 3.55
CA GLY A 74 -8.10 4.34 3.49
C GLY A 74 -6.72 4.59 4.12
N ASP A 75 -6.44 3.97 5.27
CA ASP A 75 -5.16 4.10 5.95
C ASP A 75 -4.03 3.46 5.14
N LEU A 76 -4.29 2.30 4.53
CA LEU A 76 -3.34 1.66 3.63
C LEU A 76 -3.05 2.51 2.39
N ALA A 77 -4.06 3.16 1.83
CA ALA A 77 -3.85 4.09 0.73
C ALA A 77 -2.97 5.29 1.13
N CYS A 78 -3.07 5.73 2.40
CA CYS A 78 -2.23 6.78 2.97
C CYS A 78 -0.75 6.38 3.15
N VAL A 79 -0.43 5.08 3.25
CA VAL A 79 0.96 4.59 3.36
C VAL A 79 1.74 4.84 2.06
N ILE A 80 1.04 4.91 0.93
CA ILE A 80 1.62 5.06 -0.40
C ILE A 80 1.05 6.28 -1.14
N PRO A 81 1.22 7.50 -0.62
CA PRO A 81 0.55 8.69 -1.12
C PRO A 81 1.02 9.10 -2.53
N ASP A 82 2.24 8.74 -2.91
CA ASP A 82 2.81 9.03 -4.23
C ASP A 82 2.44 7.97 -5.29
N HIS A 83 1.74 6.90 -4.90
CA HIS A 83 1.35 5.86 -5.84
C HIS A 83 0.18 6.35 -6.71
N PRO A 84 0.21 6.19 -8.05
CA PRO A 84 -0.84 6.70 -8.94
C PRO A 84 -2.19 6.00 -8.71
N ARG A 85 -2.18 4.77 -8.18
CA ARG A 85 -3.37 3.94 -7.96
C ARG A 85 -3.26 3.17 -6.64
N PRO A 86 -3.35 3.83 -5.47
CA PRO A 86 -3.04 3.20 -4.19
C PRO A 86 -4.03 2.08 -3.83
N ILE A 87 -5.32 2.29 -4.12
CA ILE A 87 -6.35 1.26 -3.92
C ILE A 87 -6.08 0.04 -4.81
N SER A 88 -5.69 0.24 -6.07
CA SER A 88 -5.37 -0.88 -6.97
C SER A 88 -4.17 -1.70 -6.48
N ALA A 89 -3.16 -1.05 -5.90
CA ALA A 89 -2.02 -1.74 -5.27
C ALA A 89 -2.47 -2.64 -4.11
N VAL A 90 -3.31 -2.13 -3.20
CA VAL A 90 -3.86 -2.94 -2.10
C VAL A 90 -4.68 -4.13 -2.63
N LEU A 91 -5.53 -3.90 -3.63
CA LEU A 91 -6.32 -4.96 -4.24
C LEU A 91 -5.46 -6.02 -4.96
N ALA A 92 -4.34 -5.65 -5.55
CA ALA A 92 -3.42 -6.61 -6.16
C ALA A 92 -2.78 -7.54 -5.11
N LEU A 93 -2.52 -7.05 -3.88
CA LEU A 93 -2.08 -7.90 -2.78
C LEU A 93 -3.18 -8.86 -2.29
N VAL A 94 -4.44 -8.43 -2.36
CA VAL A 94 -5.60 -9.26 -2.03
C VAL A 94 -5.81 -10.35 -3.09
N ASP A 95 -5.73 -10.00 -4.37
CA ASP A 95 -5.86 -10.94 -5.50
C ASP A 95 -4.80 -12.05 -5.44
N ALA A 96 -3.60 -11.70 -5.03
CA ALA A 96 -2.52 -12.64 -4.79
C ALA A 96 -2.59 -13.39 -3.44
N GLY A 97 -3.65 -13.17 -2.65
CA GLY A 97 -3.90 -13.88 -1.39
C GLY A 97 -2.99 -13.49 -0.23
N LEU A 98 -2.22 -12.39 -0.34
CA LEU A 98 -1.40 -11.89 0.77
C LEU A 98 -2.20 -11.07 1.77
N LEU A 99 -3.30 -10.47 1.32
CA LEU A 99 -4.25 -9.73 2.14
C LEU A 99 -5.66 -10.27 1.93
N ALA A 100 -6.55 -10.04 2.89
CA ALA A 100 -7.96 -10.38 2.82
C ALA A 100 -8.80 -9.12 3.13
N LEU A 101 -10.01 -9.07 2.56
CA LEU A 101 -10.96 -7.96 2.71
C LEU A 101 -12.27 -8.45 3.30
N ASP A 102 -12.94 -7.59 4.07
CA ASP A 102 -14.30 -7.85 4.53
C ASP A 102 -15.31 -7.54 3.41
N LEU A 103 -15.52 -8.50 2.51
CA LEU A 103 -16.46 -8.36 1.39
C LEU A 103 -17.94 -8.27 1.80
N GLN A 104 -18.26 -8.46 3.08
CA GLN A 104 -19.62 -8.23 3.59
C GLN A 104 -19.86 -6.75 3.95
N ALA A 105 -18.81 -5.97 4.12
CA ALA A 105 -18.88 -4.54 4.35
C ALA A 105 -19.02 -3.75 3.04
N GLY A 106 -19.44 -2.49 3.15
CA GLY A 106 -19.44 -1.56 2.02
C GLY A 106 -18.02 -1.32 1.50
N PHE A 107 -17.86 -1.20 0.19
CA PHE A 107 -16.56 -0.89 -0.41
C PHE A 107 -16.26 0.62 -0.29
N ASP A 108 -15.71 1.01 0.85
CA ASP A 108 -15.32 2.39 1.15
C ASP A 108 -13.98 2.44 1.92
N ALA A 109 -13.59 3.63 2.40
CA ALA A 109 -12.31 3.83 3.09
C ALA A 109 -12.20 3.05 4.41
N SER A 110 -13.32 2.73 5.05
CA SER A 110 -13.37 1.97 6.30
C SER A 110 -13.33 0.45 6.09
N LEU A 111 -13.23 0.00 4.83
CA LEU A 111 -13.14 -1.41 4.50
C LEU A 111 -11.94 -2.04 5.21
N ARG A 112 -12.20 -3.10 5.98
CA ARG A 112 -11.20 -3.78 6.78
C ARG A 112 -10.35 -4.70 5.92
N VAL A 113 -9.04 -4.60 6.13
CA VAL A 113 -8.00 -5.36 5.46
C VAL A 113 -7.14 -6.04 6.52
N TRP A 114 -6.87 -7.33 6.37
CA TRP A 114 -5.99 -8.07 7.29
C TRP A 114 -5.14 -9.07 6.53
N ARG A 115 -4.10 -9.58 7.21
CA ARG A 115 -3.30 -10.69 6.68
C ARG A 115 -3.99 -12.01 7.03
N PRO A 116 -4.37 -12.84 6.05
CA PRO A 116 -4.95 -14.14 6.34
C PRO A 116 -3.90 -15.02 7.03
N THR A 117 -4.21 -15.54 8.20
CA THR A 117 -3.40 -16.60 8.83
C THR A 117 -3.64 -17.88 8.02
N ALA A 118 -2.62 -18.33 7.30
CA ALA A 118 -2.64 -19.63 6.62
C ALA A 118 -2.80 -20.78 7.62
#